data_AF-A0A7D6VEA6-F1
#
_entry.id   AF-A0A7D6VEA6-F1
#
_cell.length_a   1.000
_cell.length_b   1.000
_cell.length_c   1.000
_cell.angle_alpha   90.00
_cell.angle_beta   90.00
_cell.angle_gamma   90.00
#
_symmetry.space_group_name_H-M   'P 1'
#
loop_
_entity.id
_entity.type
_entity.pdbx_description
1 polymer ?
#
loop_
_entity_poly.entity_id
_entity_poly.type
_entity_poly.pdbx_seq_one_letter_code
_entity_poly.pdbx_strand_id
1 'polypeptide(L)'
;MSRRHQADPINGVEVVQRHWPLDGPYTAESIVAATDAIGELHRYLAHATIGSARNALPNAPGAYPLFGNLAYSAHIHGEVLRNLSRWAGDLAGDSSLRHDEYRGPDQTPARTAAQDAAGELRRAAGSSEAVGNAVSNAHGAIGHLYHELDRGLDR
;
A
#
# COMPACT_ATOMS: atom_id res chain seq x y z
N MET A 1 43.05 -8.34 -0.85
CA MET A 1 42.15 -7.19 -0.60
C MET A 1 40.91 -7.35 -1.48
N SER A 2 39.86 -7.99 -0.99
CA SER A 2 38.61 -8.17 -1.75
C SER A 2 37.81 -6.87 -1.74
N ARG A 3 37.59 -6.28 -2.92
CA ARG A 3 36.59 -5.22 -3.09
C ARG A 3 35.23 -5.82 -2.73
N ARG A 4 34.60 -5.35 -1.65
CA ARG A 4 33.18 -5.62 -1.43
C ARG A 4 32.46 -5.04 -2.64
N HIS A 5 31.80 -5.89 -3.42
CA HIS A 5 30.81 -5.43 -4.39
C HIS A 5 29.73 -4.73 -3.58
N GLN A 6 29.73 -3.41 -3.62
CA GLN A 6 28.59 -2.63 -3.17
C GLN A 6 27.50 -2.89 -4.21
N ALA A 7 26.50 -3.69 -3.83
CA ALA A 7 25.36 -3.93 -4.70
C ALA A 7 24.68 -2.59 -4.97
N ASP A 8 24.33 -2.34 -6.24
CA ASP A 8 23.59 -1.14 -6.61
C ASP A 8 22.29 -1.08 -5.82
N PRO A 9 21.87 0.11 -5.37
CA PRO A 9 20.63 0.27 -4.62
C PRO A 9 19.43 -0.19 -5.47
N ILE A 10 18.51 -0.92 -4.85
CA ILE A 10 17.29 -1.37 -5.53
C ILE A 10 16.43 -0.15 -5.87
N ASN A 11 16.14 0.04 -7.15
CA ASN A 11 15.16 1.03 -7.60
C ASN A 11 13.76 0.40 -7.66
N GLY A 12 12.93 0.66 -6.64
CA GLY A 12 11.58 0.11 -6.56
C GLY A 12 10.68 0.48 -7.74
N VAL A 13 10.84 1.67 -8.33
CA VAL A 13 10.07 2.10 -9.51
C VAL A 13 10.41 1.25 -10.72
N GLU A 14 11.70 1.00 -10.95
CA GLU A 14 12.14 0.16 -12.08
C GLU A 14 11.68 -1.29 -11.91
N VAL A 15 11.74 -1.82 -10.68
CA VAL A 15 11.20 -3.17 -10.37
C VAL A 15 9.71 -3.22 -10.71
N VAL A 16 8.92 -2.25 -10.27
CA VAL A 16 7.48 -2.22 -10.57
C VAL A 16 7.24 -2.09 -12.07
N GLN A 17 7.90 -1.15 -12.77
CA GLN A 17 7.68 -0.94 -14.22
C GLN A 17 8.05 -2.17 -15.06
N ARG A 18 9.07 -2.93 -14.64
CA ARG A 18 9.50 -4.15 -15.33
C ARG A 18 8.48 -5.28 -15.21
N HIS A 19 7.77 -5.37 -14.09
CA HIS A 19 6.87 -6.50 -13.79
C HIS A 19 5.38 -6.16 -13.93
N TRP A 20 4.99 -4.90 -13.69
CA TRP A 20 3.64 -4.36 -13.75
C TRP A 20 3.64 -2.99 -14.45
N PRO A 21 3.86 -2.95 -15.78
CA PRO A 21 3.85 -1.71 -16.55
C PRO A 21 2.50 -0.99 -16.41
N LEU A 22 2.55 0.34 -16.28
CA LEU A 22 1.36 1.16 -16.10
C LEU A 22 0.38 1.09 -17.28
N ASP A 23 0.83 0.73 -18.48
CA ASP A 23 -0.01 0.63 -19.67
C ASP A 23 -0.61 -0.78 -19.87
N GLY A 24 -0.39 -1.70 -18.92
CA GLY A 24 -0.90 -3.07 -18.96
C GLY A 24 0.02 -4.06 -19.69
N PRO A 25 -0.42 -5.33 -19.87
CA PRO A 25 -1.82 -5.78 -19.79
C PRO A 25 -2.33 -5.89 -18.35
N TYR A 26 -3.60 -5.51 -18.13
CA TYR A 26 -4.29 -5.73 -16.86
C TYR A 26 -5.11 -7.02 -16.95
N THR A 27 -4.55 -8.12 -16.44
CA THR A 27 -5.27 -9.40 -16.28
C THR A 27 -5.57 -9.67 -14.82
N ALA A 28 -6.50 -10.58 -14.54
CA ALA A 28 -6.81 -11.01 -13.17
C ALA A 28 -5.54 -11.53 -12.46
N GLU A 29 -4.75 -12.33 -13.17
CA GLU A 29 -3.47 -12.89 -12.68
C GLU A 29 -2.48 -11.77 -12.34
N SER A 30 -2.35 -10.75 -13.20
CA SER A 30 -1.45 -9.63 -12.93
C SER A 30 -1.86 -8.79 -11.70
N ILE A 31 -3.17 -8.63 -11.48
CA ILE A 31 -3.72 -7.88 -10.34
C ILE A 31 -3.51 -8.66 -9.04
N VAL A 32 -3.74 -9.98 -9.06
CA VAL A 32 -3.46 -10.86 -7.92
C VAL A 32 -1.97 -10.84 -7.58
N ALA A 33 -1.10 -11.04 -8.57
CA ALA A 33 0.35 -11.02 -8.37
C ALA A 33 0.85 -9.67 -7.82
N ALA A 34 0.26 -8.55 -8.25
CA ALA A 34 0.57 -7.23 -7.69
C ALA A 34 0.16 -7.13 -6.22
N THR A 35 -1.00 -7.69 -5.85
CA THR A 35 -1.48 -7.70 -4.47
C THR A 35 -0.59 -8.55 -3.56
N ASP A 36 -0.14 -9.71 -4.03
CA ASP A 36 0.81 -10.56 -3.33
C ASP A 36 2.15 -9.84 -3.10
N ALA A 37 2.65 -9.13 -4.12
CA ALA A 37 3.86 -8.33 -4.02
C ALA A 37 3.74 -7.21 -2.97
N ILE A 38 2.59 -6.52 -2.90
CA ILE A 38 2.33 -5.52 -1.85
C ILE A 38 2.40 -6.16 -0.45
N GLY A 39 1.80 -7.35 -0.27
CA GLY A 39 1.86 -8.08 1.00
C GLY A 39 3.30 -8.40 1.43
N GLU A 40 4.12 -8.85 0.49
CA GLU A 40 5.54 -9.14 0.72
C GLU A 40 6.38 -7.89 1.05
N LEU A 41 6.10 -6.77 0.38
CA LEU A 41 6.74 -5.49 0.69
C LEU A 41 6.36 -4.98 2.10
N HIS A 42 5.09 -5.10 2.49
CA HIS A 42 4.67 -4.76 3.85
C HIS A 42 5.31 -5.69 4.89
N ARG A 43 5.43 -6.99 4.60
CA ARG A 43 6.12 -7.94 5.48
C ARG A 43 7.59 -7.56 5.67
N TYR A 44 8.28 -7.18 4.59
CA TYR A 44 9.64 -6.66 4.66
C TYR A 44 9.72 -5.40 5.52
N LEU A 45 8.84 -4.42 5.29
CA LEU A 45 8.80 -3.17 6.07
C LEU A 45 8.54 -3.42 7.56
N ALA A 46 7.63 -4.34 7.89
CA ALA A 46 7.36 -4.74 9.27
C ALA A 46 8.62 -5.33 9.94
N HIS A 47 9.34 -6.22 9.26
CA HIS A 47 10.61 -6.74 9.78
C HIS A 47 11.70 -5.67 9.93
N ALA A 48 11.81 -4.77 8.95
CA ALA A 48 12.80 -3.68 8.97
C ALA A 48 12.59 -2.71 10.14
N THR A 49 11.33 -2.53 10.58
CA THR A 49 10.93 -1.54 11.59
C THR A 49 10.92 -2.06 13.04
N ILE A 50 10.95 -3.37 13.29
CA ILE A 50 10.97 -3.93 14.65
C ILE A 50 12.37 -3.94 15.28
N GLY A 51 13.37 -4.47 14.57
CA GLY A 51 14.71 -4.73 15.14
C GLY A 51 15.85 -3.88 14.55
N SER A 52 15.70 -3.48 13.29
CA SER A 52 16.74 -2.78 12.53
C SER A 52 16.46 -1.30 12.35
N ALA A 53 15.35 -0.78 12.89
CA ALA A 53 14.91 0.60 12.66
C ALA A 53 16.01 1.63 13.00
N ARG A 54 16.75 1.44 14.09
CA ARG A 54 17.87 2.35 14.45
C ARG A 54 19.04 2.30 13.46
N ASN A 55 19.25 1.18 12.78
CA ASN A 55 20.32 1.02 11.80
C ASN A 55 19.86 1.43 10.38
N ALA A 56 18.61 1.13 10.03
CA ALA A 56 18.02 1.44 8.72
C ALA A 56 17.54 2.89 8.61
N LEU A 57 17.10 3.48 9.73
CA LEU A 57 16.63 4.86 9.85
C LEU A 57 17.38 5.56 11.00
N PRO A 58 18.69 5.79 10.85
CA PRO A 58 19.53 6.28 11.95
C PRO A 58 19.23 7.72 12.37
N ASN A 59 18.55 8.49 11.52
CA ASN A 59 18.24 9.89 11.76
C ASN A 59 16.88 10.27 11.17
N ALA A 60 16.32 11.38 11.67
CA ALA A 60 15.03 11.90 11.23
C ALA A 60 14.97 12.23 9.72
N PRO A 61 16.00 12.83 9.09
CA PRO A 61 16.00 13.06 7.65
C PRO A 61 15.88 11.79 6.81
N GLY A 62 16.48 10.67 7.25
CA GLY A 62 16.36 9.38 6.58
C GLY A 62 14.97 8.76 6.69
N ALA A 63 14.23 9.08 7.75
CA ALA A 63 12.87 8.62 7.95
C ALA A 63 11.82 9.47 7.21
N TYR A 64 12.13 10.73 6.87
CA TYR A 64 11.20 11.63 6.19
C TYR A 64 10.63 11.04 4.87
N PRO A 65 11.45 10.56 3.90
CA PRO A 65 10.92 9.95 2.68
C PRO A 65 10.06 8.70 2.94
N LEU A 66 10.36 7.93 3.99
CA LEU A 66 9.57 6.76 4.35
C LEU A 66 8.14 7.15 4.74
N PHE A 67 7.98 8.14 5.63
CA PHE A 67 6.65 8.61 6.03
C PHE A 67 5.88 9.21 4.84
N GLY A 68 6.55 10.00 4.00
CA GLY A 68 5.93 10.53 2.78
C GLY A 68 5.42 9.42 1.84
N ASN A 69 6.23 8.39 1.61
CA ASN A 69 5.87 7.26 0.75
C ASN A 69 4.74 6.40 1.35
N LEU A 70 4.73 6.19 2.68
CA LEU A 70 3.66 5.46 3.36
C LEU A 70 2.33 6.23 3.30
N ALA A 71 2.36 7.55 3.48
CA ALA A 71 1.16 8.39 3.34
C ALA A 71 0.60 8.31 1.91
N TYR A 72 1.46 8.48 0.91
CA TYR A 72 1.08 8.35 -0.51
C TYR A 72 0.48 6.96 -0.80
N SER A 73 1.15 5.89 -0.37
CA SER A 73 0.68 4.51 -0.56
C SER A 73 -0.71 4.28 0.05
N ALA A 74 -0.98 4.81 1.25
CA ALA A 74 -2.28 4.71 1.90
C ALA A 74 -3.39 5.44 1.12
N HIS A 75 -3.10 6.59 0.51
CA HIS A 75 -4.07 7.28 -0.34
C HIS A 75 -4.38 6.50 -1.64
N ILE A 76 -3.34 5.97 -2.31
CA ILE A 76 -3.51 5.13 -3.50
C ILE A 76 -4.27 3.85 -3.17
N HIS A 77 -3.98 3.22 -2.02
CA HIS A 77 -4.74 2.05 -1.55
C HIS A 77 -6.23 2.39 -1.37
N GLY A 78 -6.54 3.57 -0.83
CA GLY A 78 -7.92 4.08 -0.77
C GLY A 78 -8.57 4.21 -2.15
N GLU A 79 -7.84 4.69 -3.16
CA GLU A 79 -8.34 4.75 -4.55
C GLU A 79 -8.64 3.36 -5.13
N VAL A 80 -7.74 2.40 -4.92
CA VAL A 80 -7.94 1.00 -5.33
C VAL A 80 -9.20 0.44 -4.68
N LEU A 81 -9.40 0.64 -3.38
CA LEU A 81 -10.59 0.19 -2.65
C LEU A 81 -11.88 0.86 -3.15
N ARG A 82 -11.85 2.15 -3.51
CA ARG A 82 -12.99 2.83 -4.15
C ARG A 82 -13.30 2.24 -5.53
N ASN A 83 -12.28 1.91 -6.31
CA ASN A 83 -12.47 1.26 -7.62
C ASN A 83 -13.09 -0.13 -7.47
N LEU A 84 -12.59 -0.93 -6.53
CA LEU A 84 -13.15 -2.25 -6.22
C LEU A 84 -14.58 -2.15 -5.66
N SER A 85 -14.87 -1.15 -4.83
CA SER A 85 -16.23 -0.90 -4.32
C SER A 85 -17.22 -0.61 -5.46
N ARG A 86 -16.81 0.17 -6.46
CA ARG A 86 -17.62 0.43 -7.66
C ARG A 86 -17.85 -0.85 -8.47
N TRP A 87 -16.78 -1.59 -8.76
CA TRP A 87 -16.86 -2.86 -9.47
C TRP A 87 -17.77 -3.87 -8.74
N ALA A 88 -17.65 -4.03 -7.42
CA ALA A 88 -18.53 -4.88 -6.62
C ALA A 88 -19.98 -4.40 -6.66
N GLY A 89 -20.21 -3.08 -6.67
CA GLY A 89 -21.54 -2.50 -6.87
C GLY A 89 -22.14 -2.85 -8.24
N ASP A 90 -21.33 -2.89 -9.29
CA ASP A 90 -21.78 -3.26 -10.64
C ASP A 90 -22.18 -4.75 -10.73
N LEU A 91 -21.52 -5.63 -9.96
CA LEU A 91 -21.91 -7.05 -9.85
C LEU A 91 -23.33 -7.24 -9.33
N ALA A 92 -23.85 -6.30 -8.53
CA ALA A 92 -25.22 -6.36 -8.03
C ALA A 92 -26.28 -6.25 -9.16
N GLY A 93 -25.88 -5.75 -10.33
CA GLY A 93 -26.70 -5.72 -11.55
C GLY A 93 -26.52 -6.94 -12.45
N ASP A 94 -25.59 -7.85 -12.15
CA ASP A 94 -25.29 -9.01 -12.98
C ASP A 94 -26.29 -10.15 -12.72
N SER A 95 -27.21 -10.34 -13.67
CA SER A 95 -28.22 -11.40 -13.59
C SER A 95 -27.68 -12.83 -13.73
N SER A 96 -26.41 -13.00 -14.10
CA SER A 96 -25.72 -14.29 -14.16
C SER A 96 -25.09 -14.70 -12.82
N LEU A 97 -24.94 -13.76 -11.88
CA LEU A 97 -24.35 -14.00 -10.56
C LEU A 97 -25.20 -14.98 -9.75
N ARG A 98 -24.55 -15.89 -9.03
CA ARG A 98 -25.20 -16.88 -8.16
C ARG A 98 -24.52 -16.88 -6.79
N HIS A 99 -25.29 -17.20 -5.76
CA HIS A 99 -24.79 -17.40 -4.41
C HIS A 99 -24.64 -18.91 -4.17
N ASP A 100 -23.49 -19.34 -3.65
CA ASP A 100 -23.15 -20.75 -3.46
C ASP A 100 -24.11 -21.50 -2.51
N GLU A 101 -24.54 -20.84 -1.44
CA GLU A 101 -25.54 -21.34 -0.49
C GLU A 101 -26.97 -21.36 -1.07
N TYR A 102 -27.22 -20.70 -2.21
CA TYR A 102 -28.57 -20.59 -2.80
C TYR A 102 -28.59 -21.04 -4.27
N ARG A 103 -29.02 -22.29 -4.51
CA ARG A 103 -29.06 -22.90 -5.86
C ARG A 103 -30.34 -22.63 -6.64
N GLY A 104 -31.25 -21.81 -6.11
CA GLY A 104 -32.53 -21.46 -6.75
C GLY A 104 -32.39 -20.32 -7.78
N PRO A 105 -33.48 -19.97 -8.48
CA PRO A 105 -33.49 -18.88 -9.46
C PRO A 105 -33.47 -17.48 -8.83
N ASP A 106 -33.69 -17.37 -7.51
CA ASP A 106 -33.63 -16.09 -6.79
C ASP A 106 -32.19 -15.55 -6.73
N GLN A 107 -32.01 -14.37 -7.29
CA GLN A 107 -30.72 -13.66 -7.38
C GLN A 107 -30.50 -12.72 -6.19
N THR A 108 -31.52 -12.55 -5.33
CA THR A 108 -31.45 -11.65 -4.18
C THR A 108 -30.23 -11.91 -3.30
N PRO A 109 -29.88 -13.16 -2.93
CA PRO A 109 -28.69 -13.42 -2.11
C PRO A 109 -27.38 -12.96 -2.77
N ALA A 110 -27.22 -13.23 -4.07
CA ALA A 110 -26.01 -12.86 -4.82
C ALA A 110 -25.89 -11.33 -4.93
N ARG A 111 -27.01 -10.65 -5.21
CA ARG A 111 -27.10 -9.20 -5.23
C ARG A 111 -26.76 -8.56 -3.89
N THR A 112 -27.31 -9.08 -2.79
CA THR A 112 -27.04 -8.60 -1.44
C THR A 112 -25.56 -8.76 -1.10
N ALA A 113 -24.96 -9.93 -1.38
CA ALA A 113 -23.54 -10.16 -1.13
C ALA A 113 -22.63 -9.17 -1.89
N ALA A 114 -22.94 -8.88 -3.16
CA ALA A 114 -22.22 -7.88 -3.95
C ALA A 114 -22.34 -6.46 -3.35
N GLN A 115 -23.53 -6.08 -2.89
CA GLN A 115 -23.77 -4.79 -2.23
C GLN A 115 -23.04 -4.67 -0.89
N ASP A 116 -23.03 -5.74 -0.09
CA ASP A 116 -22.31 -5.80 1.17
C ASP A 116 -20.79 -5.68 0.95
N ALA A 117 -20.25 -6.41 -0.02
CA ALA A 117 -18.84 -6.29 -0.42
C ALA A 117 -18.48 -4.86 -0.85
N ALA A 118 -19.34 -4.23 -1.67
CA ALA A 118 -19.15 -2.84 -2.07
C ALA A 118 -19.15 -1.88 -0.87
N GLY A 119 -20.03 -2.12 0.12
CA GLY A 119 -20.11 -1.35 1.36
C GLY A 119 -18.89 -1.49 2.26
N GLU A 120 -18.36 -2.71 2.42
CA GLU A 120 -17.13 -2.96 3.18
C GLU A 120 -15.91 -2.32 2.52
N LEU A 121 -15.76 -2.45 1.19
CA LEU A 121 -14.67 -1.82 0.44
C LEU A 121 -14.70 -0.29 0.55
N ARG A 122 -15.88 0.32 0.54
CA ARG A 122 -16.04 1.77 0.75
C ARG A 122 -15.62 2.19 2.15
N ARG A 123 -15.98 1.42 3.18
CA ARG A 123 -15.54 1.68 4.56
C ARG A 123 -14.02 1.55 4.68
N ALA A 124 -13.44 0.49 4.12
CA ALA A 124 -12.00 0.29 4.10
C ALA A 124 -11.27 1.45 3.39
N ALA A 125 -11.82 1.97 2.29
CA ALA A 125 -11.24 3.12 1.59
C ALA A 125 -11.17 4.36 2.50
N GLY A 126 -12.23 4.65 3.26
CA GLY A 126 -12.23 5.75 4.25
C GLY A 126 -11.21 5.55 5.36
N SER A 127 -11.05 4.32 5.85
CA SER A 127 -10.00 3.99 6.82
C SER A 127 -8.58 4.19 6.24
N SER A 128 -8.37 3.84 4.98
CA SER A 128 -7.08 4.03 4.30
C SER A 128 -6.74 5.52 4.15
N GLU A 129 -7.72 6.36 3.83
CA GLU A 129 -7.55 7.82 3.82
C GLU A 129 -7.18 8.36 5.21
N ALA A 130 -7.84 7.88 6.26
CA ALA A 130 -7.53 8.27 7.64
C ALA A 130 -6.08 7.91 8.02
N VAL A 131 -5.60 6.72 7.62
CA VAL A 131 -4.19 6.32 7.78
C VAL A 131 -3.27 7.25 7.00
N GLY A 132 -3.57 7.53 5.72
CA GLY A 132 -2.77 8.44 4.89
C GLY A 132 -2.64 9.83 5.51
N ASN A 133 -3.74 10.39 6.01
CA ASN A 133 -3.74 11.68 6.71
C ASN A 133 -2.90 11.64 8.00
N ALA A 134 -3.05 10.59 8.82
CA ALA A 134 -2.30 10.45 10.07
C ALA A 134 -0.78 10.34 9.81
N VAL A 135 -0.39 9.55 8.79
CA VAL A 135 1.02 9.39 8.40
C VAL A 135 1.56 10.68 7.78
N SER A 136 0.77 11.41 6.99
CA SER A 136 1.13 12.72 6.45
C SER A 136 1.38 13.76 7.56
N ASN A 137 0.57 13.75 8.61
CA ASN A 137 0.80 14.60 9.78
C ASN A 137 2.10 14.23 10.50
N ALA A 138 2.40 12.93 10.65
CA ALA A 138 3.67 12.46 11.20
C ALA A 138 4.87 12.86 10.32
N HIS A 139 4.71 12.80 9.00
CA HIS A 139 5.68 13.26 8.01
C HIS A 139 5.98 14.76 8.15
N GLY A 140 4.94 15.59 8.35
CA GLY A 140 5.11 17.01 8.64
C GLY A 140 5.88 17.24 9.94
N ALA A 141 5.50 16.54 11.01
CA ALA A 141 6.15 16.67 12.32
C ALA A 141 7.63 16.27 12.29
N ILE A 142 7.97 15.17 11.60
CA ILE A 142 9.37 14.70 11.53
C ILE A 142 10.25 15.60 10.68
N GLY A 143 9.68 16.29 9.68
CA GLY A 143 10.40 17.25 8.83
C GLY A 143 10.95 18.46 9.58
N HIS A 144 10.51 18.68 10.83
CA HIS A 144 11.03 19.73 11.70
C HIS A 144 12.16 19.26 12.62
N LEU A 145 12.54 17.98 12.58
CA LEU A 145 13.63 17.45 13.40
C LEU A 145 14.97 17.60 12.68
N TYR A 146 15.92 18.27 13.34
CA TYR A 146 17.30 18.41 12.89
C TYR A 146 18.23 17.91 13.99
N HIS A 147 19.33 17.28 13.60
CA HIS A 147 20.42 17.05 14.53
C HIS A 147 21.23 18.34 14.63
N GLU A 148 21.39 18.87 15.83
CA GLU A 148 22.45 19.85 16.06
C GLU A 148 23.76 19.16 15.69
N LEU A 149 24.43 19.67 14.65
CA LEU A 149 25.82 19.33 14.42
C LEU A 149 26.54 19.75 15.70
N ASP A 150 27.10 18.77 16.40
CA ASP A 150 27.98 18.98 17.55
C ASP A 150 29.07 19.94 17.07
N ARG A 151 28.88 21.23 17.36
CA ARG A 151 29.87 22.25 17.02
C ARG A 151 31.00 21.97 17.97
N GLY A 152 31.98 21.20 17.48
CA GLY A 152 33.22 20.96 18.18
C GLY A 152 33.65 22.24 18.86
N LEU A 153 33.62 22.21 20.19
CA LEU A 153 34.32 23.19 21.00
C LEU A 153 35.81 22.90 20.76
N ASP A 154 36.32 23.40 19.63
CA ASP A 154 37.73 23.72 19.48
C ASP A 154 38.01 24.82 20.51
N ARG A 155 38.48 24.39 21.69
CA ARG A 155 39.20 25.20 22.66
C ARG A 155 40.42 24.45 23.13
#